data_AF-A0A699U1B7-F1
#
_entry.id   AF-A0A699U1B7-F1
#
_cell.length_a   1.000
_cell.length_b   1.000
_cell.length_c   1.000
_cell.angle_alpha   90.00
_cell.angle_beta   90.00
_cell.angle_gamma   90.00
#
_symmetry.space_group_name_H-M   'P 1'
#
loop_
_entity.id
_entity.type
_entity.pdbx_description
1 polymer ?
#
loop_
_entity_poly.entity_id
_entity_poly.type
_entity_poly.pdbx_seq_one_letter_code
_entity_poly.pdbx_strand_id
1 'polypeptide(L)'
;MENVIDNSGCANNQKVKYVASSFVNKALTWWNTQVQARGHEAAIGMSWADFKALLIEEFCPSNEMEKLEYEFRNHRMVGANHVGYTDRFHELAKLVPHLVTP
;
A
#
# COMPACT_ATOMS: atom_id res chain seq x y z
N MET A 1 1.28 7.37 -0.67
CA MET A 1 2.42 7.76 -1.54
C MET A 1 1.96 8.18 -2.93
N GLU A 2 0.80 7.72 -3.43
CA GLU A 2 0.30 8.12 -4.77
C GLU A 2 0.21 9.65 -4.95
N ASN A 3 -0.38 10.38 -4.00
CA ASN A 3 -0.42 11.85 -4.07
C ASN A 3 0.97 12.51 -4.16
N VAL A 4 2.01 11.91 -3.55
CA VAL A 4 3.38 12.45 -3.63
C VAL A 4 3.96 12.24 -5.03
N ILE A 5 3.73 11.06 -5.61
CA ILE A 5 4.14 10.73 -6.97
C ILE A 5 3.42 11.63 -7.98
N ASP A 6 2.12 11.80 -7.83
CA ASP A 6 1.31 12.63 -8.74
C ASP A 6 1.72 14.11 -8.64
N ASN A 7 1.95 14.62 -7.43
CA ASN A 7 2.42 15.99 -7.23
C ASN A 7 3.86 16.22 -7.73
N SER A 8 4.69 15.18 -7.78
CA SER A 8 6.09 15.29 -8.25
C SER A 8 6.23 15.50 -9.77
N GLY A 9 5.15 15.34 -10.54
CA GLY A 9 5.20 15.39 -12.01
C GLY A 9 5.93 14.19 -12.64
N CYS A 10 6.09 13.11 -11.88
CA CYS A 10 6.80 11.90 -12.32
C CYS A 10 6.04 11.21 -13.46
N ALA A 11 6.73 10.96 -14.58
CA ALA A 11 6.16 10.20 -15.68
C ALA A 11 5.82 8.76 -15.24
N ASN A 12 4.83 8.13 -15.88
CA ASN A 12 4.37 6.80 -15.50
C ASN A 12 5.49 5.74 -15.48
N ASN A 13 6.44 5.80 -16.40
CA ASN A 13 7.59 4.91 -16.48
C ASN A 13 8.71 5.22 -15.46
N GLN A 14 8.61 6.33 -14.72
CA GLN A 14 9.57 6.75 -13.70
C GLN A 14 9.06 6.46 -12.28
N LYS A 15 7.77 6.12 -12.11
CA LYS A 15 7.12 5.92 -10.80
C LYS A 15 7.82 4.87 -9.94
N VAL A 16 8.16 3.72 -10.53
CA VAL A 16 8.87 2.63 -9.83
C VAL A 16 10.23 3.11 -9.31
N LYS A 17 11.03 3.73 -10.18
CA LYS A 17 12.35 4.26 -9.82
C LYS A 17 12.26 5.31 -8.72
N TYR A 18 11.29 6.21 -8.83
CA TYR A 18 11.05 7.27 -7.84
C TYR A 18 10.75 6.68 -6.45
N VAL A 19 9.80 5.74 -6.36
CA VAL A 19 9.46 5.11 -5.08
C VAL A 19 10.59 4.25 -4.54
N ALA A 20 11.24 3.47 -5.39
CA ALA A 20 12.38 2.65 -5.00
C ALA A 20 13.50 3.47 -4.35
N SER A 21 13.73 4.70 -4.82
CA SER A 21 14.73 5.59 -4.25
C SER A 21 14.41 6.07 -2.83
N SER A 22 13.14 5.97 -2.42
CA SER A 22 12.69 6.33 -1.07
C SER A 22 12.79 5.18 -0.07
N PHE A 23 13.15 3.96 -0.51
CA PHE A 23 13.27 2.82 0.39
C PHE A 23 14.49 2.91 1.29
N VAL A 24 14.30 2.50 2.54
CA VAL A 24 15.32 2.45 3.58
C VAL A 24 15.26 1.12 4.33
N ASN A 25 16.35 0.74 4.98
CA ASN A 25 16.43 -0.45 5.86
C ASN A 25 15.87 -1.71 5.17
N LYS A 26 14.92 -2.40 5.82
CA LYS A 26 14.30 -3.65 5.33
C LYS A 26 13.72 -3.50 3.92
N ALA A 27 13.07 -2.37 3.61
CA ALA A 27 12.48 -2.13 2.30
C ALA A 27 13.56 -2.01 1.21
N LEU A 28 14.69 -1.37 1.52
CA LEU A 28 15.80 -1.27 0.59
C LEU A 28 16.46 -2.63 0.34
N THR A 29 16.68 -3.42 1.40
CA THR A 29 17.21 -4.79 1.27
C THR A 29 16.30 -5.65 0.41
N TRP A 30 14.99 -5.62 0.65
CA TRP A 30 14.00 -6.34 -0.16
C TRP A 30 14.06 -5.91 -1.62
N TRP A 31 14.04 -4.60 -1.90
CA TRP A 31 14.06 -4.09 -3.27
C TRP A 31 15.33 -4.50 -4.02
N ASN A 32 16.48 -4.49 -3.36
CA ASN A 32 17.73 -4.96 -3.95
C ASN A 32 17.66 -6.45 -4.34
N THR A 33 17.02 -7.29 -3.52
CA THR A 33 16.75 -8.70 -3.86
C THR A 33 15.83 -8.82 -5.08
N GLN A 34 14.78 -7.98 -5.17
CA GLN A 34 13.88 -7.95 -6.33
C GLN A 34 14.62 -7.55 -7.62
N VAL A 35 15.54 -6.58 -7.54
CA VAL A 35 16.40 -6.14 -8.64
C VAL A 35 17.40 -7.23 -9.03
N GLN A 36 18.01 -7.91 -8.06
CA GLN A 36 18.95 -9.01 -8.32
C GLN A 36 18.26 -10.19 -9.00
N ALA A 37 17.04 -10.54 -8.59
CA ALA A 37 16.30 -11.67 -9.13
C ALA A 37 15.81 -11.45 -10.56
N ARG A 38 15.40 -10.22 -10.91
CA ARG A 38 14.83 -9.89 -12.24
C ARG A 38 15.82 -9.24 -13.19
N GLY A 39 16.89 -8.65 -12.67
CA GLY A 39 17.76 -7.73 -13.41
C GLY A 39 17.28 -6.28 -13.30
N HIS A 40 18.21 -5.32 -13.33
CA HIS A 40 17.94 -3.89 -13.14
C HIS A 40 16.89 -3.34 -14.10
N GLU A 41 17.07 -3.53 -15.41
CA GLU A 41 16.14 -2.99 -16.42
C GLU A 41 14.73 -3.56 -16.29
N ALA A 42 14.62 -4.87 -16.03
CA ALA A 42 13.31 -5.51 -15.84
C ALA A 42 12.64 -5.06 -14.53
N ALA A 43 13.41 -4.85 -13.46
CA ALA A 43 12.88 -4.38 -12.19
C ALA A 43 12.44 -2.92 -12.23
N ILE A 44 13.21 -2.03 -12.86
CA ILE A 44 12.84 -0.62 -12.99
C ILE A 44 11.73 -0.43 -14.04
N GLY A 45 11.76 -1.21 -15.12
CA GLY A 45 10.79 -1.14 -16.22
C GLY A 45 9.45 -1.83 -15.95
N MET A 46 9.25 -2.44 -14.78
CA MET A 46 7.98 -3.09 -14.44
C MET A 46 6.82 -2.09 -14.39
N SER A 47 5.60 -2.57 -14.63
CA SER A 47 4.44 -1.70 -14.56
C SER A 47 4.22 -1.21 -13.12
N TRP A 48 3.61 -0.03 -12.97
CA TRP A 48 3.26 0.49 -11.65
C TRP A 48 2.30 -0.44 -10.90
N ALA A 49 1.41 -1.15 -11.62
CA ALA A 49 0.48 -2.10 -11.03
C ALA A 49 1.22 -3.32 -10.43
N ASP A 50 2.15 -3.90 -11.18
CA ASP A 50 2.92 -5.07 -10.73
C ASP A 50 3.82 -4.70 -9.54
N PHE A 51 4.44 -3.52 -9.59
CA PHE A 51 5.24 -3.02 -8.47
C PHE A 51 4.40 -2.86 -7.18
N LYS A 52 3.18 -2.31 -7.29
CA LYS A 52 2.27 -2.21 -6.14
C LYS A 52 1.87 -3.59 -5.62
N ALA A 53 1.61 -4.55 -6.50
CA ALA A 53 1.29 -5.91 -6.09
C ALA A 53 2.42 -6.55 -5.27
N LEU A 54 3.67 -6.40 -5.71
CA LEU A 54 4.84 -6.89 -4.98
C LEU A 54 5.02 -6.22 -3.61
N LEU A 55 4.76 -4.92 -3.52
CA LEU A 55 4.81 -4.20 -2.24
C LEU A 55 3.75 -4.71 -1.26
N ILE A 56 2.53 -4.96 -1.75
CA ILE A 56 1.44 -5.51 -0.94
C ILE A 56 1.80 -6.92 -0.48
N GLU A 57 2.30 -7.78 -1.38
CA GLU A 57 2.70 -9.14 -1.04
C GLU A 57 3.77 -9.19 0.06
N GLU A 58 4.79 -8.32 -0.01
CA GLU A 58 5.88 -8.31 0.97
C GLU A 58 5.49 -7.66 2.31
N PHE A 59 4.77 -6.53 2.27
CA PHE A 59 4.58 -5.67 3.44
C PHE A 59 3.15 -5.65 3.99
N CYS A 60 2.22 -6.30 3.31
CA CYS A 60 0.81 -6.37 3.70
C CYS A 60 0.38 -7.84 3.84
N PRO A 61 0.86 -8.54 4.88
CA PRO A 61 0.63 -9.97 5.03
C PRO A 61 -0.87 -10.26 5.24
N SER A 62 -1.36 -11.33 4.62
CA SER A 62 -2.80 -11.64 4.57
C SER A 62 -3.46 -11.73 5.94
N ASN A 63 -2.74 -12.22 6.95
CA ASN A 63 -3.27 -12.33 8.31
C ASN A 63 -3.54 -10.96 8.97
N GLU A 64 -2.74 -9.93 8.65
CA GLU A 64 -3.01 -8.57 9.14
C GLU A 64 -4.15 -7.92 8.36
N MET A 65 -4.27 -8.21 7.06
CA MET A 65 -5.43 -7.80 6.25
C MET A 65 -6.72 -8.42 6.76
N GLU A 66 -6.74 -9.71 7.06
CA GLU A 66 -7.89 -10.41 7.65
C GLU A 66 -8.31 -9.78 8.99
N LYS A 67 -7.36 -9.36 9.83
CA LYS A 67 -7.68 -8.64 11.08
C LYS A 67 -8.34 -7.29 10.81
N LEU A 68 -7.84 -6.52 9.84
CA LEU A 68 -8.43 -5.23 9.46
C LEU A 68 -9.84 -5.41 8.88
N GLU A 69 -10.06 -6.44 8.06
CA GLU A 69 -11.39 -6.77 7.54
C GLU A 69 -12.34 -7.21 8.65
N TYR A 70 -11.86 -8.05 9.58
CA TYR A 70 -12.64 -8.46 10.74
C TYR A 70 -13.00 -7.24 11.60
N GLU A 71 -12.05 -6.35 11.86
CA GLU A 71 -12.30 -5.11 12.59
C GLU A 71 -13.34 -4.25 11.87
N PHE A 72 -13.21 -4.03 10.56
CA PHE A 72 -14.16 -3.25 9.77
C PHE A 72 -15.59 -3.82 9.87
N ARG A 73 -15.75 -5.13 9.68
CA ARG A 73 -17.05 -5.81 9.73
C ARG A 73 -17.69 -5.74 11.11
N ASN A 74 -16.88 -5.74 12.17
CA ASN A 74 -17.35 -5.71 13.56
C ASN A 74 -17.31 -4.31 14.18
N HIS A 75 -16.93 -3.28 13.42
CA HIS A 75 -16.82 -1.91 13.92
C HIS A 75 -18.20 -1.35 14.25
N ARG A 76 -18.43 -1.04 15.52
CA ARG A 76 -19.72 -0.59 16.05
C ARG A 76 -19.53 0.67 16.89
N MET A 77 -20.54 1.52 16.89
CA MET A 77 -20.58 2.68 17.77
C MET A 77 -20.61 2.22 19.23
N VAL A 78 -19.73 2.79 20.06
CA VAL A 78 -19.69 2.54 21.51
C VAL A 78 -20.08 3.83 22.23
N GLY A 79 -21.16 3.76 23.02
CA GLY A 79 -21.71 4.92 23.70
C GLY A 79 -22.11 6.03 22.72
N ALA A 80 -21.78 7.28 23.05
CA ALA A 80 -22.08 8.46 22.23
C ALA A 80 -20.86 8.99 21.45
N ASN A 81 -19.79 8.20 21.27
CA ASN A 81 -18.57 8.65 20.59
C ASN A 81 -18.69 8.58 19.06
N HIS A 82 -19.47 9.50 18.48
CA HIS A 82 -19.68 9.57 17.04
C HIS A 82 -18.38 9.87 16.27
N VAL A 83 -17.58 10.82 16.75
CA VAL A 83 -16.34 11.25 16.08
C VAL A 83 -15.35 10.09 15.99
N GLY A 84 -15.09 9.39 17.11
CA GLY A 84 -14.19 8.24 17.10
C GLY A 84 -14.68 7.09 16.22
N TYR A 85 -15.99 6.86 16.17
CA TYR A 85 -16.56 5.88 15.25
C TYR A 85 -16.31 6.25 13.79
N THR A 86 -16.62 7.49 13.39
CA THR A 86 -16.49 7.95 12.00
C THR A 86 -15.03 8.01 11.57
N ASP A 87 -14.13 8.48 12.42
CA ASP A 87 -12.70 8.56 12.11
C ASP A 87 -12.14 7.16 11.85
N ARG A 88 -12.43 6.20 12.75
CA ARG A 88 -11.97 4.83 12.59
C ARG A 88 -12.60 4.14 11.37
N PHE A 89 -13.88 4.40 11.10
CA PHE A 89 -14.54 3.88 9.91
C PHE A 89 -13.83 4.37 8.63
N HIS A 90 -13.52 5.67 8.53
CA HIS A 90 -12.83 6.22 7.38
C HIS A 90 -11.39 5.70 7.23
N GLU A 91 -10.68 5.46 8.34
CA GLU A 91 -9.37 4.82 8.31
C GLU A 91 -9.45 3.40 7.75
N LEU A 92 -10.33 2.57 8.33
CA LEU A 92 -10.46 1.18 7.90
C LEU A 92 -10.98 1.11 6.45
N ALA A 93 -11.90 1.98 6.03
CA ALA A 93 -12.37 2.08 4.65
C ALA A 93 -11.24 2.36 3.64
N LYS A 94 -10.20 3.10 4.03
CA LYS A 94 -9.00 3.33 3.19
C LYS A 94 -8.10 2.10 3.11
N LEU A 95 -8.05 1.29 4.16
CA LEU A 95 -7.20 0.10 4.25
C LEU A 95 -7.83 -1.13 3.56
N VAL A 96 -9.16 -1.25 3.63
CA VAL A 96 -9.93 -2.35 3.01
C VAL A 96 -11.02 -1.81 2.05
N PRO A 97 -10.63 -1.07 0.99
CA PRO A 97 -11.57 -0.36 0.12
C PRO A 97 -12.55 -1.28 -0.62
N HIS A 98 -12.20 -2.55 -0.80
CA HIS A 98 -13.07 -3.55 -1.43
C HIS A 98 -14.31 -3.90 -0.58
N LEU A 99 -14.33 -3.58 0.73
CA LEU A 99 -15.50 -3.79 1.60
C LEU A 99 -16.52 -2.65 1.53
N VAL A 100 -16.18 -1.54 0.88
CA VAL A 100 -17.02 -0.33 0.76
C VAL A 100 -17.40 -0.01 -0.68
N THR A 101 -16.77 -0.67 -1.65
CA THR A 101 -17.09 -0.53 -3.07
C THR A 101 -18.23 -1.50 -3.42
N PRO A 102 -19.35 -1.02 -4.01
CA PRO A 102 -20.50 -1.87 -4.39
C PRO A 102 -20.19 -2.97 -5.41
#